data_AF-A0A6P1KKJ8-F1
#
_entry.id   AF-A0A6P1KKJ8-F1
#
_cell.length_a   1.000
_cell.length_b   1.000
_cell.length_c   1.000
_cell.angle_alpha   90.00
_cell.angle_beta   90.00
_cell.angle_gamma   90.00
#
_symmetry.space_group_name_H-M   'P 1'
#
loop_
_entity.id
_entity.type
_entity.pdbx_description
1 polymer ?
#
loop_
_entity_poly.entity_id
_entity_poly.type
_entity_poly.pdbx_seq_one_letter_code
_entity_poly.pdbx_strand_id
1 'polypeptide(L)' 'MTATSKPKRITKIQQVKNRLLAGEVLTVRDIIKMGINRPTDIIWKLRTKGMDIVSLDCKDPATGEPFVKYSLG' A
#
# COMPACT_ATOMS: atom_id res chain seq x y z
N MET A 1 32.22 2.94 17.35
CA MET A 1 31.60 1.67 16.91
C MET A 1 30.30 1.99 16.17
N THR A 2 30.34 2.05 14.84
CA THR A 2 29.14 2.24 14.01
C THR A 2 28.53 0.86 13.75
N ALA A 3 27.50 0.51 14.52
CA ALA A 3 26.76 -0.73 14.32
C ALA A 3 26.02 -0.67 12.98
N THR A 4 26.61 -1.27 11.94
CA THR A 4 25.96 -1.50 10.64
C THR A 4 24.85 -2.53 10.87
N SER A 5 23.72 -2.06 11.37
CA SER A 5 22.53 -2.88 11.60
C SER A 5 22.08 -3.41 10.24
N LYS A 6 22.14 -4.73 10.04
CA LYS A 6 21.57 -5.37 8.84
C LYS A 6 20.16 -4.82 8.62
N PRO A 7 19.77 -4.43 7.40
CA PRO A 7 18.45 -3.89 7.16
C PRO A 7 17.41 -4.89 7.66
N LYS A 8 16.63 -4.45 8.67
CA LYS A 8 15.60 -5.27 9.29
C LYS A 8 14.61 -5.62 8.18
N ARG A 9 14.49 -6.90 7.85
CA ARG A 9 13.58 -7.36 6.79
C ARG A 9 12.15 -7.03 7.22
N ILE A 10 11.62 -5.93 6.73
CA ILE A 10 10.24 -5.53 7.00
C ILE A 10 9.28 -6.38 6.18
N THR A 11 8.13 -6.72 6.76
CA THR A 11 7.10 -7.49 6.06
C THR A 11 6.49 -6.64 4.94
N LYS A 12 5.94 -7.28 3.90
CA LYS A 12 5.25 -6.57 2.81
C LYS A 12 4.08 -5.71 3.31
N ILE A 13 3.37 -6.16 4.35
CA ILE A 13 2.32 -5.38 5.02
C ILE A 13 2.90 -4.11 5.64
N GLN A 14 4.05 -4.22 6.30
CA GLN A 14 4.74 -3.07 6.88
C GLN A 14 5.25 -2.10 5.80
N GLN A 15 5.68 -2.62 4.63
CA GLN A 15 6.05 -1.79 3.48
C GLN A 15 4.87 -0.96 2.97
N VAL A 16 3.70 -1.58 2.76
CA VAL A 16 2.47 -0.87 2.35
C VAL A 16 2.09 0.17 3.39
N LYS A 17 2.10 -0.19 4.68
CA LYS A 17 1.83 0.74 5.78
C LYS A 17 2.76 1.94 5.75
N ASN A 18 4.07 1.73 5.63
CA ASN A 18 5.05 2.81 5.65
C ASN A 18 4.88 3.76 4.47
N ARG A 19 4.58 3.26 3.27
CA ARG A 19 4.33 4.09 2.08
C ARG A 19 3.07 4.93 2.24
N LEU A 20 1.98 4.34 2.75
CA LEU A 20 0.76 5.10 3.06
C LEU A 20 1.01 6.19 4.11
N LEU A 21 1.77 5.88 5.19
CA LEU A 21 2.16 6.85 6.22
C LEU A 21 3.09 7.94 5.70
N ALA A 22 3.81 7.70 4.61
CA ALA A 22 4.61 8.70 3.92
C ALA A 22 3.77 9.60 2.99
N GLY A 23 2.44 9.43 2.96
CA GLY A 23 1.54 10.20 2.11
C GLY A 23 1.46 9.68 0.66
N GLU A 24 2.04 8.52 0.37
CA GLU A 24 1.93 7.95 -0.97
C GLU A 24 0.53 7.42 -1.25
N VAL A 25 0.08 7.66 -2.48
CA VAL A 25 -1.14 7.04 -3.02
C VAL A 25 -0.75 5.74 -3.72
N LEU A 26 -1.26 4.62 -3.24
CA LEU A 26 -0.95 3.30 -3.79
C LEU A 26 -2.11 2.78 -4.63
N THR A 27 -1.84 2.27 -5.83
CA THR A 27 -2.84 1.53 -6.60
C THR A 27 -2.82 0.04 -6.26
N VAL A 28 -3.89 -0.67 -6.62
CA VAL A 28 -3.92 -2.15 -6.61
C VAL A 28 -2.71 -2.73 -7.37
N ARG A 29 -2.34 -2.15 -8.52
CA ARG A 29 -1.19 -2.59 -9.32
C ARG A 29 0.13 -2.41 -8.58
N ASP A 30 0.32 -1.31 -7.86
CA ASP A 30 1.55 -1.07 -7.08
C ASP A 30 1.72 -2.09 -5.96
N ILE A 31 0.62 -2.42 -5.28
CA ILE A 31 0.62 -3.42 -4.20
C ILE A 31 0.93 -4.82 -4.78
N ILE A 32 0.38 -5.16 -5.95
CA ILE A 32 0.70 -6.42 -6.65
C ILE A 32 2.19 -6.48 -7.02
N LYS A 33 2.78 -5.37 -7.52
CA LYS A 33 4.21 -5.30 -7.86
C LYS A 33 5.13 -5.52 -6.66
N MET A 34 4.65 -5.31 -5.42
CA MET A 34 5.38 -5.69 -4.19
C MET A 34 5.32 -7.20 -3.90
N GLY A 35 4.66 -7.99 -4.76
CA GLY A 35 4.42 -9.42 -4.60
C GLY A 35 3.33 -9.73 -3.59
N ILE A 36 2.31 -8.88 -3.48
CA ILE A 36 1.10 -9.12 -2.68
C ILE A 36 -0.03 -9.49 -3.65
N ASN A 37 -0.44 -10.76 -3.65
CA ASN A 37 -1.47 -11.26 -4.58
C ASN A 37 -2.90 -10.84 -4.21
N ARG A 38 -3.12 -10.35 -2.98
CA ARG A 38 -4.42 -9.88 -2.48
C ARG A 38 -4.30 -8.49 -1.86
N PRO A 39 -4.27 -7.42 -2.68
CA PRO A 39 -4.12 -6.05 -2.19
C PRO A 39 -5.23 -5.64 -1.21
N THR A 40 -6.48 -6.01 -1.51
CA THR A 40 -7.65 -5.72 -0.67
C THR A 40 -7.51 -6.29 0.74
N ASP A 41 -6.98 -7.51 0.89
CA ASP A 41 -6.76 -8.15 2.20
C ASP A 41 -5.75 -7.36 3.04
N ILE A 42 -4.72 -6.79 2.40
CA ILE A 42 -3.72 -5.98 3.09
C ILE A 42 -4.32 -4.65 3.55
N ILE A 43 -5.07 -3.98 2.67
CA ILE A 43 -5.77 -2.74 3.03
C ILE A 43 -6.77 -3.00 4.16
N TRP A 44 -7.55 -4.08 4.09
CA TRP A 44 -8.48 -4.47 5.14
C TRP A 44 -7.76 -4.73 6.47
N LYS A 45 -6.64 -5.46 6.47
CA LYS A 45 -5.81 -5.67 7.67
C LYS A 45 -5.22 -4.39 8.27
N LEU A 46 -4.96 -3.37 7.45
CA LEU A 46 -4.48 -2.09 7.93
C LEU A 46 -5.63 -1.26 8.53
N ARG A 47 -6.82 -1.29 7.91
CA ARG A 47 -8.04 -0.69 8.47
C ARG A 47 -8.42 -1.28 9.82
N THR A 48 -8.39 -2.61 9.98
CA THR A 48 -8.68 -3.27 11.27
C THR A 48 -7.65 -2.95 12.35
N LYS A 49 -6.47 -2.44 11.97
CA LYS A 49 -5.44 -1.91 12.89
C LYS A 49 -5.60 -0.42 13.20
N GLY A 50 -6.71 0.19 12.79
CA GLY A 50 -7.04 1.59 13.06
C GLY A 50 -6.43 2.59 12.09
N MET A 51 -5.92 2.15 10.93
CA MET A 51 -5.51 3.09 9.88
C MET A 51 -6.73 3.53 9.08
N ASP A 52 -6.96 4.84 9.02
CA ASP A 52 -8.01 5.40 8.17
C ASP A 52 -7.52 5.44 6.71
N ILE A 53 -7.84 4.39 5.96
CA ILE A 53 -7.46 4.26 4.56
C ILE A 53 -8.68 4.51 3.71
N VAL A 54 -8.63 5.53 2.87
CA VAL A 54 -9.64 5.84 1.87
C VAL A 54 -9.39 5.02 0.61
N SER A 55 -10.47 4.49 0.02
CA SER A 55 -10.45 3.84 -1.29
C SER A 55 -11.13 4.76 -2.30
N LEU A 56 -10.49 4.98 -3.44
CA LEU A 56 -11.06 5.75 -4.55
C LEU A 56 -11.09 4.90 -5.82
N ASP A 57 -12.30 4.65 -6.32
CA ASP A 57 -12.50 4.05 -7.63
C ASP A 57 -12.18 5.09 -8.72
N CYS A 58 -11.23 4.75 -9.58
CA CYS A 58 -10.69 5.60 -10.63
C CYS A 58 -10.86 4.92 -11.99
N LYS A 59 -10.75 5.73 -13.04
CA LYS A 59 -10.70 5.26 -14.42
C LYS A 59 -9.46 5.84 -15.09
N ASP A 60 -8.68 4.99 -15.74
CA ASP A 60 -7.50 5.44 -16.48
C ASP A 60 -7.98 6.25 -17.70
N PRO A 61 -7.57 7.53 -17.85
CA PRO A 61 -8.07 8.36 -18.94
C PRO A 61 -7.52 7.94 -20.31
N ALA A 62 -6.39 7.23 -20.36
CA ALA A 62 -5.77 6.78 -21.60
C ALA A 62 -6.35 5.44 -22.08
N THR A 63 -6.55 4.48 -21.17
CA THR A 63 -7.03 3.13 -21.52
C THR A 63 -8.52 2.93 -21.24
N GLY A 64 -9.13 3.76 -20.40
CA GLY A 64 -10.49 3.58 -19.91
C GLY A 64 -10.64 2.48 -18.86
N GLU A 65 -9.57 1.82 -18.43
CA GLU A 65 -9.64 0.72 -17.47
C GLU A 65 -9.94 1.22 -16.04
N PRO A 66 -10.85 0.56 -15.30
CA PRO A 66 -11.08 0.89 -13.91
C PRO A 66 -9.90 0.44 -13.03
N PHE A 67 -9.56 1.24 -12.01
CA PHE A 67 -8.55 0.90 -11.02
C PHE A 67 -8.83 1.57 -9.68
N VAL A 68 -8.30 1.03 -8.58
CA VAL A 68 -8.52 1.56 -7.23
C VAL A 68 -7.23 2.19 -6.70
N LYS A 69 -7.36 3.38 -6.10
CA LYS A 69 -6.32 4.07 -5.33
C LYS A 69 -6.61 3.96 -3.83
N TYR A 70 -5.55 3.83 -3.04
CA TYR A 70 -5.58 3.83 -1.59
C TYR A 70 -4.68 4.96 -1.07
N SER A 71 -5.21 5.76 -0.15
CA SER A 71 -4.49 6.82 0.55
C SER A 71 -4.94 6.87 2.01
N LEU A 72 -4.19 7.57 2.85
CA LEU A 72 -4.69 7.93 4.18
C LEU A 72 -5.77 9.01 4.06
N GLY A 73 -6.80 8.89 4.92
CA GLY A 73 -7.88 9.86 5.11
C GLY A 73 -7.48 11.03 6.01
#